data_AF-A0A850GA85-F1
#
_entry.id   AF-A0A850GA85-F1
#
_cell.length_a   1.000
_cell.length_b   1.000
_cell.length_c   1.000
_cell.angle_alpha   90.00
_cell.angle_beta   90.00
_cell.angle_gamma   90.00
#
_symmetry.space_group_name_H-M   'P 1'
#
loop_
_entity.id
_entity.type
_entity.pdbx_description
1 polymer ?
#
loop_
_entity_poly.entity_id
_entity_poly.type
_entity_poly.pdbx_seq_one_letter_code
_entity_poly.pdbx_strand_id
1 'polypeptide(L)'
;MRRIIPMTLSVCLFSVLGCSASLGSEGGEDETSADDEAGDDASEGGDEGGYSPCSSSNPCPDGQFCFNGLCAIGCLSAGDCAEGQYCATDTDMLCHDSEVPTCTSDSECASSQLCVNGYCSAAPEPEDAGCNLDDYLDDGCPSNAVCLESEDDPELGVCYEMPACGADGSCPVGSIGAVCNNGYLPEKDAICLVNLCESTSNCPSDWSCVYFDQATVGVCSSGAFGTPCSTGEDCESGVCSPLPGFGAGLCT
;
A
#
# COMPACT_ATOMS: atom_id res chain seq x y z
N MET A 1 -7.96 2.94 49.06
CA MET A 1 -9.01 3.98 49.15
C MET A 1 -9.41 4.34 47.73
N ARG A 2 -10.65 3.99 47.35
CA ARG A 2 -11.24 4.25 46.04
C ARG A 2 -11.48 5.75 45.87
N ARG A 3 -11.10 6.31 44.73
CA ARG A 3 -11.73 7.53 44.20
C ARG A 3 -12.27 7.22 42.81
N ILE A 4 -13.59 7.06 42.79
CA ILE A 4 -14.45 6.93 41.62
C ILE A 4 -14.68 8.35 41.13
N ILE A 5 -14.29 8.66 39.89
CA ILE A 5 -14.64 9.91 39.20
C ILE A 5 -15.89 9.62 38.36
N PRO A 6 -16.99 10.37 38.52
CA PRO A 6 -18.22 10.13 37.78
C PRO A 6 -18.09 10.62 36.32
N MET A 7 -18.37 9.69 35.41
CA MET A 7 -18.49 9.90 33.97
C MET A 7 -19.87 10.52 33.69
N THR A 8 -19.92 11.81 33.38
CA THR A 8 -21.13 12.49 32.93
C THR A 8 -21.43 12.13 31.48
N LEU A 9 -22.43 11.26 31.33
CA LEU A 9 -23.11 10.90 30.10
C LEU A 9 -23.88 12.13 29.57
N SER A 10 -23.38 12.77 28.51
CA SER A 10 -24.10 13.83 27.79
C SER A 10 -24.67 13.27 26.50
N VAL A 11 -25.95 12.88 26.56
CA VAL A 11 -26.77 12.49 25.41
C VAL A 11 -27.13 13.75 24.63
N CYS A 12 -26.45 13.98 23.51
CA CYS A 12 -26.88 14.98 22.52
C CYS A 12 -27.80 14.30 21.50
N LEU A 13 -29.10 14.39 21.79
CA LEU A 13 -30.20 14.08 20.90
C LEU A 13 -30.46 15.33 20.04
N PHE A 14 -30.07 15.37 18.77
CA PHE A 14 -30.66 16.32 17.81
C PHE A 14 -30.58 15.82 16.35
N SER A 15 -31.79 15.69 15.78
CA SER A 15 -32.16 16.09 14.42
C SER A 15 -31.68 15.26 13.24
N VAL A 16 -32.52 14.27 12.91
CA VAL A 16 -32.65 13.67 11.58
C VAL A 16 -33.05 14.78 10.58
N LEU A 17 -32.12 15.18 9.71
CA LEU A 17 -32.42 15.94 8.51
C LEU A 17 -32.80 14.93 7.41
N GLY A 18 -34.10 14.79 7.20
CA GLY A 18 -34.66 14.01 6.10
C GLY A 18 -34.35 14.68 4.75
N CYS A 19 -33.77 13.90 3.84
CA CYS A 19 -33.76 14.23 2.42
C CYS A 19 -35.20 14.14 1.90
N SER A 20 -35.76 15.29 1.50
CA SER A 20 -37.02 15.35 0.75
C SER A 20 -36.78 14.86 -0.68
N ALA A 21 -37.04 13.58 -0.93
CA ALA A 21 -37.26 13.09 -2.29
C ALA A 21 -38.64 13.58 -2.76
N SER A 22 -38.63 14.46 -3.76
CA SER A 22 -39.82 14.96 -4.43
C SER A 22 -40.42 13.84 -5.29
N LEU A 23 -41.43 13.14 -4.77
CA LEU A 23 -42.27 12.24 -5.54
C LEU A 23 -43.38 13.07 -6.20
N GLY A 24 -43.23 13.28 -7.51
CA GLY A 24 -44.29 13.80 -8.37
C GLY A 24 -45.43 12.79 -8.49
N SER A 25 -46.65 13.28 -8.30
CA SER A 25 -47.92 12.58 -8.45
C SER A 25 -48.60 13.10 -9.71
N GLU A 26 -49.09 12.19 -10.56
CA GLU A 26 -50.20 12.30 -11.51
C GLU A 26 -50.25 10.92 -12.21
N GLY A 27 -51.29 10.07 -12.15
CA GLY A 27 -52.72 10.32 -12.14
C GLY A 27 -53.25 10.11 -13.56
N GLY A 28 -53.61 8.87 -13.93
CA GLY A 28 -54.17 8.57 -15.25
C GLY A 28 -54.55 7.10 -15.41
N GLU A 29 -55.82 6.81 -15.20
CA GLU A 29 -56.50 5.54 -15.46
C GLU A 29 -56.90 5.50 -16.95
N ASP A 30 -56.60 4.41 -17.67
CA ASP A 30 -57.46 3.96 -18.77
C ASP A 30 -57.21 2.49 -19.10
N GLU A 31 -58.30 1.73 -19.14
CA GLU A 31 -58.38 0.32 -19.46
C GLU A 31 -58.64 0.15 -20.96
N THR A 32 -57.83 -0.66 -21.66
CA THR A 32 -58.34 -1.43 -22.83
C THR A 32 -57.51 -2.69 -23.07
N SER A 33 -58.24 -3.76 -23.34
CA SER A 33 -57.78 -5.14 -23.50
C SER A 33 -57.19 -5.46 -24.88
N ALA A 34 -56.40 -6.55 -24.88
CA ALA A 34 -56.45 -7.69 -25.80
C ALA A 34 -55.30 -7.89 -26.82
N ASP A 35 -54.87 -9.15 -26.80
CA ASP A 35 -54.36 -10.03 -27.86
C ASP A 35 -52.85 -10.11 -28.16
N ASP A 36 -52.39 -11.36 -28.04
CA ASP A 36 -51.09 -11.94 -28.39
C ASP A 36 -50.65 -11.66 -29.83
N GLU A 37 -49.35 -11.49 -30.07
CA GLU A 37 -48.64 -12.12 -31.19
C GLU A 37 -47.14 -12.19 -30.86
N ALA A 38 -46.56 -13.35 -31.15
CA ALA A 38 -45.13 -13.63 -31.06
C ALA A 38 -44.38 -12.91 -32.19
N GLY A 39 -43.23 -12.32 -31.86
CA GLY A 39 -42.30 -11.75 -32.83
C GLY A 39 -40.87 -11.94 -32.37
N ASP A 40 -40.20 -12.96 -32.91
CA ASP A 40 -38.76 -12.98 -33.07
C ASP A 40 -38.35 -11.77 -33.94
N ASP A 41 -37.54 -10.85 -33.43
CA ASP A 41 -36.50 -10.22 -34.23
C ASP A 41 -35.39 -9.61 -33.36
N ALA A 42 -34.20 -9.63 -33.93
CA ALA A 42 -32.94 -9.35 -33.29
C ALA A 42 -32.62 -7.85 -33.30
N SER A 43 -31.86 -7.45 -32.28
CA SER A 43 -30.83 -6.40 -32.34
C SER A 43 -31.26 -5.00 -32.77
N GLU A 44 -31.49 -4.11 -31.80
CA GLU A 44 -30.90 -2.76 -31.83
C GLU A 44 -30.87 -2.14 -30.43
N GLY A 45 -29.78 -1.42 -30.15
CA GLY A 45 -29.38 -0.97 -28.82
C GLY A 45 -30.38 -0.06 -28.10
N GLY A 46 -30.51 -0.30 -26.81
CA GLY A 46 -31.16 0.57 -25.83
C GLY A 46 -30.33 0.57 -24.56
N ASP A 47 -29.55 1.64 -24.40
CA ASP A 47 -28.85 2.05 -23.19
C ASP A 47 -29.91 2.38 -22.12
N GLU A 48 -30.42 1.36 -21.44
CA GLU A 48 -31.17 1.48 -20.19
C GLU A 48 -30.42 0.69 -19.13
N GLY A 49 -29.33 1.28 -18.63
CA GLY A 49 -28.49 0.73 -17.56
C GLY A 49 -29.25 0.62 -16.24
N GLY A 50 -30.15 -0.36 -16.15
CA GLY A 50 -30.74 -0.81 -14.90
C GLY A 50 -29.63 -1.38 -14.03
N TYR A 51 -29.35 -0.73 -12.91
CA TYR A 51 -28.43 -1.26 -11.91
C TYR A 51 -28.85 -2.67 -11.49
N SER A 52 -27.98 -3.65 -11.75
CA SER A 52 -28.14 -5.02 -11.28
C SER A 52 -27.33 -5.18 -9.98
N PRO A 53 -27.96 -5.54 -8.86
CA PRO A 53 -27.24 -5.72 -7.61
C PRO A 53 -26.23 -6.85 -7.73
N CYS A 54 -25.06 -6.68 -7.11
CA CYS A 54 -24.09 -7.74 -7.00
C CYS A 54 -24.63 -8.89 -6.13
N SER A 55 -24.19 -10.10 -6.45
CA SER A 55 -24.53 -11.33 -5.75
C SER A 55 -23.52 -12.42 -6.13
N SER A 56 -23.64 -13.62 -5.56
CA SER A 56 -22.78 -14.74 -5.97
C SER A 56 -22.92 -15.14 -7.44
N SER A 57 -24.06 -14.84 -8.08
CA SER A 57 -24.30 -15.09 -9.51
C SER A 57 -24.00 -13.88 -10.40
N ASN A 58 -23.72 -12.72 -9.79
CA ASN A 58 -23.37 -11.47 -10.45
C ASN A 58 -22.27 -10.79 -9.61
N PRO A 59 -21.06 -11.35 -9.57
CA PRO A 59 -20.00 -10.86 -8.70
C PRO A 59 -19.54 -9.47 -9.12
N CYS A 60 -18.87 -8.77 -8.20
CA CYS A 60 -18.21 -7.52 -8.51
C CYS A 60 -16.96 -7.75 -9.36
N PRO A 61 -16.48 -6.73 -10.10
CA PRO A 61 -15.16 -6.78 -10.73
C PRO A 61 -14.05 -7.03 -9.71
N ASP A 62 -12.92 -7.54 -10.17
CA ASP A 62 -11.73 -7.75 -9.32
C ASP A 62 -11.34 -6.45 -8.58
N GLY A 63 -10.87 -6.60 -7.34
CA GLY A 63 -10.57 -5.48 -6.45
C GLY A 63 -11.80 -4.89 -5.76
N GLN A 64 -12.96 -5.55 -5.87
CA GLN A 64 -14.21 -5.12 -5.24
C GLN A 64 -14.95 -6.30 -4.61
N PHE A 65 -15.60 -6.04 -3.47
CA PHE A 65 -16.46 -6.99 -2.81
C PHE A 65 -17.93 -6.55 -2.84
N CYS A 66 -18.83 -7.52 -2.75
CA CYS A 66 -20.26 -7.26 -2.76
C CYS A 66 -20.78 -6.88 -1.36
N PHE A 67 -21.23 -5.64 -1.20
CA PHE A 67 -21.81 -5.13 0.04
C PHE A 67 -23.25 -4.63 -0.18
N ASN A 68 -24.23 -5.36 0.34
CA ASN A 68 -25.67 -5.04 0.20
C ASN A 68 -26.12 -4.81 -1.26
N GLY A 69 -25.57 -5.59 -2.20
CA GLY A 69 -25.85 -5.47 -3.63
C GLY A 69 -24.99 -4.42 -4.33
N LEU A 70 -24.23 -3.59 -3.62
CA LEU A 70 -23.31 -2.61 -4.22
C LEU A 70 -21.88 -3.15 -4.24
N CYS A 71 -21.16 -2.91 -5.32
CA CYS A 71 -19.73 -3.19 -5.36
C CYS A 71 -18.97 -2.07 -4.65
N ALA A 72 -18.18 -2.46 -3.65
CA ALA A 72 -17.32 -1.58 -2.89
C ALA A 72 -15.86 -1.94 -3.16
N ILE A 73 -14.99 -0.93 -3.23
CA ILE A 73 -13.54 -1.11 -3.40
C ILE A 73 -12.98 -1.88 -2.19
N GLY A 74 -12.07 -2.80 -2.48
CA GLY A 74 -11.42 -3.67 -1.50
C GLY A 74 -11.87 -5.13 -1.65
N CYS A 75 -11.58 -5.92 -0.65
CA CYS A 75 -11.81 -7.36 -0.67
C CYS A 75 -12.20 -7.87 0.73
N LEU A 76 -12.92 -8.99 0.78
CA LEU A 76 -13.18 -9.73 2.03
C LEU A 76 -12.53 -11.12 2.00
N SER A 77 -12.06 -11.54 0.83
CA SER A 77 -11.43 -12.83 0.57
C SER A 77 -10.55 -12.76 -0.68
N ALA A 78 -9.70 -13.76 -0.87
CA ALA A 78 -8.90 -13.88 -2.10
C ALA A 78 -9.75 -13.97 -3.39
N GLY A 79 -11.02 -14.37 -3.29
CA GLY A 79 -11.92 -14.45 -4.45
C GLY A 79 -12.42 -13.09 -4.93
N ASP A 80 -12.18 -12.01 -4.18
CA ASP A 80 -12.51 -10.64 -4.58
C ASP A 80 -11.34 -9.97 -5.33
N CYS A 81 -10.17 -10.63 -5.40
CA CYS A 81 -8.96 -10.10 -6.02
C CYS A 81 -8.65 -10.79 -7.35
N ALA A 82 -7.89 -10.10 -8.21
CA ALA A 82 -7.46 -10.65 -9.49
C ALA A 82 -6.50 -11.84 -9.29
N GLU A 83 -6.30 -12.63 -10.35
CA GLU A 83 -5.25 -13.65 -10.33
C GLU A 83 -3.87 -13.00 -10.09
N GLY A 84 -3.08 -13.61 -9.20
CA GLY A 84 -1.80 -13.05 -8.77
C GLY A 84 -1.91 -12.05 -7.63
N GLN A 85 -3.10 -11.76 -7.10
CA GLN A 85 -3.31 -10.88 -5.96
C GLN A 85 -3.83 -11.63 -4.73
N TYR A 86 -3.57 -11.06 -3.55
CA TYR A 86 -4.11 -11.52 -2.28
C TYR A 86 -4.90 -10.39 -1.61
N CYS A 87 -5.85 -10.77 -0.76
CA CYS A 87 -6.59 -9.82 0.05
C CYS A 87 -5.89 -9.65 1.39
N ALA A 88 -5.39 -8.45 1.70
CA ALA A 88 -4.76 -8.15 2.98
C ALA A 88 -5.82 -7.90 4.07
N THR A 89 -6.50 -8.98 4.46
CA THR A 89 -7.65 -8.93 5.40
C THR A 89 -7.28 -8.53 6.83
N ASP A 90 -5.99 -8.47 7.14
CA ASP A 90 -5.41 -8.12 8.42
C ASP A 90 -4.90 -6.68 8.49
N THR A 91 -4.78 -5.99 7.35
CA THR A 91 -4.31 -4.60 7.25
C THR A 91 -5.41 -3.68 6.70
N ASP A 92 -5.43 -3.45 5.40
CA ASP A 92 -6.22 -2.40 4.74
C ASP A 92 -7.47 -2.94 4.00
N MET A 93 -7.65 -4.27 3.97
CA MET A 93 -8.73 -4.93 3.23
C MET A 93 -8.70 -4.61 1.72
N LEU A 94 -7.52 -4.36 1.16
CA LEU A 94 -7.30 -4.14 -0.27
C LEU A 94 -6.62 -5.35 -0.92
N CYS A 95 -6.75 -5.43 -2.24
CA CYS A 95 -6.06 -6.42 -3.05
C CYS A 95 -4.65 -5.92 -3.34
N HIS A 96 -3.66 -6.73 -2.97
CA HIS A 96 -2.25 -6.47 -3.22
C HIS A 96 -1.65 -7.56 -4.09
N ASP A 97 -0.62 -7.24 -4.86
CA ASP A 97 0.07 -8.24 -5.65
C ASP A 97 0.75 -9.27 -4.74
N SER A 98 0.63 -10.54 -5.09
CA SER A 98 1.24 -11.64 -4.32
C SER A 98 2.75 -11.69 -4.49
N GLU A 99 3.26 -11.07 -5.56
CA GLU A 99 4.66 -10.89 -5.85
C GLU A 99 4.95 -9.41 -6.04
N VAL A 100 5.99 -8.92 -5.39
CA VAL A 100 6.40 -7.52 -5.48
C VAL A 100 7.28 -7.32 -6.73
N PRO A 101 6.92 -6.40 -7.64
CA PRO A 101 7.69 -6.15 -8.85
C PRO A 101 9.02 -5.46 -8.55
N THR A 102 10.12 -6.08 -8.99
CA THR A 102 11.47 -5.51 -8.95
C THR A 102 11.89 -4.98 -10.32
N CYS A 103 12.81 -4.02 -10.35
CA CYS A 103 13.30 -3.40 -11.57
C CYS A 103 14.78 -3.05 -11.50
N THR A 104 15.41 -2.87 -12.66
CA THR A 104 16.73 -2.22 -12.78
C THR A 104 16.70 -0.91 -13.55
N SER A 105 15.56 -0.58 -14.15
CA SER A 105 15.32 0.65 -14.91
C SER A 105 13.83 0.94 -15.02
N ASP A 106 13.45 2.20 -15.25
CA ASP A 106 12.04 2.61 -15.42
C ASP A 106 11.33 1.86 -16.56
N SER A 107 12.09 1.41 -17.57
CA SER A 107 11.54 0.68 -18.72
C SER A 107 10.96 -0.69 -18.39
N GLU A 108 11.28 -1.21 -17.20
CA GLU A 108 10.73 -2.48 -16.67
C GLU A 108 9.44 -2.28 -15.87
N CYS A 109 9.13 -1.03 -15.49
CA CYS A 109 7.94 -0.68 -14.73
C CYS A 109 6.78 -0.26 -15.65
N ALA A 110 5.56 -0.23 -15.10
CA ALA A 110 4.41 0.27 -15.84
C ALA A 110 4.62 1.75 -16.25
N SER A 111 3.91 2.23 -17.28
CA SER A 111 4.16 3.59 -17.82
C SER A 111 3.89 4.74 -16.84
N SER A 112 3.25 4.48 -15.70
CA SER A 112 3.00 5.42 -14.60
C SER A 112 3.89 5.15 -13.38
N GLN A 113 4.93 4.35 -13.51
CA GLN A 113 5.81 3.94 -12.44
C GLN A 113 7.27 4.25 -12.77
N LEU A 114 8.07 4.42 -11.71
CA LEU A 114 9.51 4.63 -11.77
C LEU A 114 10.22 3.52 -11.00
N CYS A 115 11.45 3.22 -11.42
CA CYS A 115 12.29 2.26 -10.74
C CYS A 115 13.03 2.93 -9.58
N VAL A 116 12.47 2.82 -8.39
CA VAL A 116 13.01 3.42 -7.17
C VAL A 116 13.63 2.34 -6.33
N ASN A 117 14.96 2.41 -6.15
CA ASN A 117 15.69 1.49 -5.27
C ASN A 117 15.47 0.00 -5.59
N GLY A 118 15.25 -0.33 -6.87
CA GLY A 118 15.03 -1.69 -7.34
C GLY A 118 13.57 -2.16 -7.32
N TYR A 119 12.62 -1.26 -7.05
CA TYR A 119 11.19 -1.53 -7.01
C TYR A 119 10.42 -0.57 -7.92
N CYS A 120 9.35 -1.07 -8.53
CA CYS A 120 8.45 -0.21 -9.28
C CYS A 120 7.53 0.54 -8.30
N SER A 121 7.78 1.83 -8.12
CA SER A 121 6.96 2.76 -7.35
C SER A 121 6.06 3.53 -8.30
N ALA A 122 4.86 3.95 -7.85
CA ALA A 122 4.13 5.00 -8.55
C ALA A 122 5.05 6.23 -8.72
N ALA A 123 4.96 6.87 -9.88
CA ALA A 123 5.65 8.14 -10.10
C ALA A 123 5.03 9.19 -9.17
N PRO A 124 5.83 9.93 -8.39
CA PRO A 124 5.30 10.94 -7.49
C PRO A 124 4.67 12.09 -8.28
N GLU A 125 3.51 12.53 -7.85
CA GLU A 125 2.82 13.71 -8.33
C GLU A 125 3.38 14.97 -7.65
N PRO A 126 3.13 16.18 -8.17
CA PRO A 126 3.64 17.43 -7.56
C PRO A 126 3.19 17.66 -6.11
N GLU A 127 2.10 17.02 -5.69
CA GLU A 127 1.56 17.04 -4.33
C GLU A 127 2.31 16.14 -3.35
N ASP A 128 3.13 15.21 -3.85
CA ASP A 128 3.97 14.31 -3.06
C ASP A 128 5.32 14.94 -2.66
N ALA A 129 5.57 16.18 -3.07
CA ALA A 129 6.80 16.91 -2.78
C ALA A 129 6.75 17.65 -1.42
N GLY A 130 7.91 17.72 -0.76
CA GLY A 130 8.09 18.46 0.49
C GLY A 130 7.86 17.64 1.76
N CYS A 131 7.99 16.31 1.67
CA CYS A 131 8.01 15.44 2.84
C CYS A 131 9.28 15.64 3.69
N ASN A 132 9.25 15.17 4.92
CA ASN A 132 10.30 15.41 5.91
C ASN A 132 11.39 14.32 5.86
N LEU A 133 12.55 14.65 5.29
CA LEU A 133 13.72 13.78 5.23
C LEU A 133 14.38 13.54 6.60
N ASP A 134 14.14 14.40 7.59
CA ASP A 134 14.76 14.33 8.91
C ASP A 134 13.95 13.50 9.92
N ASP A 135 12.67 13.25 9.67
CA ASP A 135 11.77 12.51 10.57
C ASP A 135 11.15 11.30 9.87
N TYR A 136 11.83 10.15 9.94
CA TYR A 136 11.35 8.92 9.33
C TYR A 136 10.11 8.31 10.01
N LEU A 137 9.74 8.76 11.21
CA LEU A 137 8.56 8.26 11.91
C LEU A 137 7.29 9.05 11.55
N ASP A 138 7.45 10.35 11.31
CA ASP A 138 6.42 11.27 10.82
C ASP A 138 6.98 12.03 9.60
N ASP A 139 7.20 11.28 8.53
CA ASP A 139 7.81 11.80 7.31
C ASP A 139 6.85 12.64 6.47
N GLY A 140 5.57 12.72 6.86
CA GLY A 140 4.52 13.43 6.15
C GLY A 140 4.00 12.71 4.91
N CYS A 141 4.50 11.52 4.60
CA CYS A 141 4.02 10.69 3.50
C CYS A 141 2.83 9.81 3.90
N PRO A 142 1.95 9.43 2.97
CA PRO A 142 0.88 8.48 3.25
C PRO A 142 1.43 7.14 3.77
N SER A 143 0.58 6.32 4.38
CA SER A 143 1.00 5.10 5.08
C SER A 143 1.66 4.07 4.16
N ASN A 144 1.36 4.08 2.87
CA ASN A 144 1.94 3.23 1.84
C ASN A 144 3.20 3.80 1.17
N ALA A 145 3.71 4.95 1.61
CA ALA A 145 4.85 5.63 0.99
C ALA A 145 5.92 6.00 2.02
N VAL A 146 7.15 6.20 1.55
CA VAL A 146 8.27 6.69 2.38
C VAL A 146 8.88 7.93 1.75
N CYS A 147 9.32 8.86 2.59
CA CYS A 147 10.02 10.06 2.14
C CYS A 147 11.45 9.74 1.73
N LEU A 148 11.77 9.95 0.45
CA LEU A 148 13.12 9.80 -0.09
C LEU A 148 13.56 11.09 -0.78
N GLU A 149 14.87 11.27 -0.90
CA GLU A 149 15.45 12.40 -1.63
C GLU A 149 15.03 12.36 -3.10
N SER A 150 14.69 13.52 -3.67
CA SER A 150 14.48 13.64 -5.10
C SER A 150 15.82 13.52 -5.85
N GLU A 151 15.82 12.79 -6.96
CA GLU A 151 16.99 12.73 -7.85
C GLU A 151 17.32 14.09 -8.49
N ASP A 152 16.30 14.94 -8.67
CA ASP A 152 16.47 16.28 -9.26
C ASP A 152 16.94 17.32 -8.23
N ASP A 153 16.55 17.15 -6.97
CA ASP A 153 16.91 18.04 -5.85
C ASP A 153 17.04 17.25 -4.53
N PRO A 154 18.27 16.93 -4.08
CA PRO A 154 18.46 16.11 -2.88
C PRO A 154 18.05 16.82 -1.58
N GLU A 155 17.80 18.13 -1.61
CA GLU A 155 17.24 18.86 -0.45
C GLU A 155 15.70 18.77 -0.39
N LEU A 156 15.06 18.21 -1.42
CA LEU A 156 13.63 18.02 -1.52
C LEU A 156 13.27 16.55 -1.26
N GLY A 157 12.51 16.32 -0.19
CA GLY A 157 11.87 15.04 0.04
C GLY A 157 10.67 14.83 -0.87
N VAL A 158 10.53 13.63 -1.43
CA VAL A 158 9.38 13.18 -2.21
C VAL A 158 8.86 11.86 -1.67
N CYS A 159 7.54 11.73 -1.57
CA CYS A 159 6.90 10.49 -1.15
C CYS A 159 6.88 9.48 -2.30
N TYR A 160 7.54 8.34 -2.09
CA TYR A 160 7.50 7.22 -3.04
C TYR A 160 6.65 6.10 -2.46
N GLU A 161 5.62 5.68 -3.19
CA GLU A 161 4.80 4.53 -2.83
C GLU A 161 5.63 3.26 -2.89
N MET A 162 5.71 2.57 -1.76
CA MET A 162 6.45 1.32 -1.66
C MET A 162 5.51 0.14 -1.90
N PRO A 163 5.97 -0.92 -2.58
CA PRO A 163 5.14 -2.11 -2.73
C PRO A 163 4.73 -2.67 -1.38
N ALA A 164 3.48 -3.14 -1.29
CA ALA A 164 3.01 -3.89 -0.13
C ALA A 164 3.85 -5.17 0.05
N CYS A 165 3.96 -5.64 1.27
CA CYS A 165 4.59 -6.92 1.54
C CYS A 165 3.83 -8.05 0.83
N GLY A 166 4.52 -9.15 0.55
CA GLY A 166 3.85 -10.38 0.11
C GLY A 166 2.91 -10.92 1.18
N ALA A 167 2.01 -11.81 0.79
CA ALA A 167 1.00 -12.41 1.69
C ALA A 167 1.59 -13.13 2.91
N ASP A 168 2.88 -13.51 2.86
CA ASP A 168 3.62 -14.13 3.95
C ASP A 168 4.46 -13.12 4.77
N GLY A 169 4.31 -11.82 4.53
CA GLY A 169 5.11 -10.77 5.14
C GLY A 169 6.54 -10.71 4.59
N SER A 170 6.82 -11.29 3.43
CA SER A 170 8.13 -11.21 2.78
C SER A 170 8.21 -10.04 1.80
N CYS A 171 9.44 -9.60 1.53
CA CYS A 171 9.77 -8.69 0.46
C CYS A 171 10.87 -9.35 -0.39
N PRO A 172 10.87 -9.13 -1.72
CA PRO A 172 12.01 -9.51 -2.53
C PRO A 172 13.27 -8.89 -1.96
N VAL A 173 14.40 -9.55 -2.15
CA VAL A 173 15.68 -8.94 -1.78
C VAL A 173 16.02 -7.80 -2.75
N GLY A 174 15.62 -7.91 -4.02
CA GLY A 174 15.96 -6.93 -5.04
C GLY A 174 17.48 -6.74 -5.18
N SER A 175 17.90 -5.53 -5.55
CA SER A 175 19.31 -5.17 -5.75
C SER A 175 20.00 -4.63 -4.50
N ILE A 176 19.24 -4.17 -3.51
CA ILE A 176 19.78 -3.51 -2.30
C ILE A 176 19.27 -4.10 -0.99
N GLY A 177 18.38 -5.10 -1.04
CA GLY A 177 17.74 -5.68 0.13
C GLY A 177 16.41 -5.02 0.47
N ALA A 178 15.56 -5.75 1.16
CA ALA A 178 14.35 -5.20 1.78
C ALA A 178 13.82 -6.08 2.91
N VAL A 179 13.07 -5.44 3.80
CA VAL A 179 12.28 -6.10 4.84
C VAL A 179 10.85 -5.57 4.83
N CYS A 180 9.90 -6.44 5.14
CA CYS A 180 8.53 -5.99 5.34
C CYS A 180 8.43 -5.11 6.59
N ASN A 181 7.68 -4.02 6.50
CA ASN A 181 7.33 -3.20 7.66
C ASN A 181 6.36 -3.95 8.59
N ASN A 182 6.90 -4.74 9.52
CA ASN A 182 6.14 -5.43 10.56
C ASN A 182 6.02 -4.59 11.84
N GLY A 183 5.75 -3.29 11.68
CA GLY A 183 5.62 -2.32 12.77
C GLY A 183 6.93 -1.61 13.15
N TYR A 184 7.92 -1.59 12.24
CA TYR A 184 9.15 -0.81 12.40
C TYR A 184 8.88 0.69 12.27
N LEU A 185 8.01 1.03 11.31
CA LEU A 185 7.43 2.35 11.14
C LEU A 185 5.94 2.25 11.53
N PRO A 186 5.56 2.70 12.73
CA PRO A 186 4.24 2.42 13.30
C PRO A 186 3.08 3.11 12.56
N GLU A 187 3.37 4.16 11.79
CA GLU A 187 2.38 4.92 11.01
C GLU A 187 2.35 4.50 9.53
N LYS A 188 3.13 3.49 9.15
CA LYS A 188 3.20 2.96 7.80
C LYS A 188 2.51 1.60 7.70
N ASP A 189 1.97 1.32 6.52
CA ASP A 189 1.37 0.05 6.18
C ASP A 189 2.44 -1.05 6.10
N ALA A 190 2.02 -2.29 5.87
CA ALA A 190 2.92 -3.40 5.58
C ALA A 190 3.52 -3.22 4.17
N ILE A 191 4.52 -2.35 4.07
CA ILE A 191 5.27 -2.04 2.85
C ILE A 191 6.71 -2.56 2.92
N CYS A 192 7.32 -2.78 1.76
CA CYS A 192 8.72 -3.18 1.67
C CYS A 192 9.66 -2.01 1.92
N LEU A 193 10.33 -2.03 3.07
CA LEU A 193 11.35 -1.07 3.46
C LEU A 193 12.67 -1.46 2.81
N VAL A 194 13.06 -0.71 1.80
CA VAL A 194 14.26 -0.99 0.99
C VAL A 194 15.54 -0.69 1.74
N ASN A 195 16.59 -1.44 1.42
CA ASN A 195 17.90 -1.39 2.05
C ASN A 195 17.93 -1.73 3.56
N LEU A 196 16.80 -2.18 4.13
CA LEU A 196 16.71 -2.63 5.52
C LEU A 196 16.71 -4.16 5.61
N CYS A 197 17.13 -4.68 6.76
CA CYS A 197 17.23 -6.11 6.99
C CYS A 197 17.01 -6.51 8.45
N GLU A 198 16.41 -7.69 8.67
CA GLU A 198 16.40 -8.40 9.96
C GLU A 198 17.49 -9.47 10.01
N SER A 199 17.93 -9.94 8.86
CA SER A 199 19.05 -10.86 8.75
C SER A 199 19.68 -10.77 7.36
N THR A 200 20.77 -11.50 7.14
CA THR A 200 21.41 -11.57 5.82
C THR A 200 20.50 -12.14 4.73
N SER A 201 19.40 -12.84 5.06
CA SER A 201 18.45 -13.29 4.05
C SER A 201 17.64 -12.15 3.42
N ASN A 202 17.61 -10.97 4.04
CA ASN A 202 16.97 -9.78 3.49
C ASN A 202 17.89 -8.99 2.56
N CYS A 203 19.17 -9.35 2.48
CA CYS A 203 20.17 -8.63 1.70
C CYS A 203 20.60 -9.42 0.46
N PRO A 204 21.11 -8.74 -0.59
CA PRO A 204 21.68 -9.41 -1.75
C PRO A 204 22.73 -10.44 -1.35
N SER A 205 22.94 -11.44 -2.20
CA SER A 205 23.98 -12.45 -1.99
C SER A 205 25.32 -11.77 -1.71
N ASP A 206 26.05 -12.30 -0.71
CA ASP A 206 27.35 -11.79 -0.26
C ASP A 206 27.33 -10.44 0.48
N TRP A 207 26.16 -9.86 0.73
CA TRP A 207 26.02 -8.65 1.55
C TRP A 207 25.80 -9.00 3.03
N SER A 208 26.18 -8.06 3.90
CA SER A 208 26.01 -8.18 5.35
C SER A 208 24.80 -7.36 5.82
N CYS A 209 24.09 -7.87 6.82
CA CYS A 209 23.07 -7.10 7.53
C CYS A 209 23.71 -6.41 8.75
N VAL A 210 23.90 -5.10 8.67
CA VAL A 210 24.66 -4.31 9.65
C VAL A 210 23.71 -3.52 10.54
N TYR A 211 23.88 -3.67 11.85
CA TYR A 211 23.05 -3.02 12.86
C TYR A 211 23.76 -1.80 13.46
N PHE A 212 23.03 -0.70 13.57
CA PHE A 212 23.47 0.48 14.31
C PHE A 212 22.94 0.41 15.75
N ASP A 213 23.85 0.36 16.72
CA ASP A 213 23.55 0.28 18.16
C ASP A 213 22.51 -0.81 18.52
N GLN A 214 21.39 -0.44 19.16
CA GLN A 214 20.31 -1.33 19.58
C GLN A 214 19.12 -1.33 18.59
N ALA A 215 19.36 -0.99 17.32
CA ALA A 215 18.33 -1.01 16.31
C ALA A 215 17.73 -2.42 16.14
N THR A 216 16.42 -2.49 15.90
CA THR A 216 15.70 -3.76 15.68
C THR A 216 15.84 -4.25 14.25
N VAL A 217 16.14 -3.35 13.32
CA VAL A 217 16.47 -3.64 11.92
C VAL A 217 17.84 -3.04 11.60
N GLY A 218 18.59 -3.73 10.75
CA GLY A 218 19.85 -3.29 10.20
C GLY A 218 19.69 -2.71 8.79
N VAL A 219 20.83 -2.36 8.20
CA VAL A 219 20.96 -1.90 6.82
C VAL A 219 21.78 -2.90 6.03
N CYS A 220 21.39 -3.20 4.80
CA CYS A 220 22.16 -4.06 3.92
C CYS A 220 23.45 -3.36 3.47
N SER A 221 24.58 -4.03 3.61
CA SER A 221 25.89 -3.51 3.25
C SER A 221 26.60 -4.42 2.25
N SER A 222 27.02 -3.83 1.14
CA SER A 222 27.84 -4.50 0.12
C SER A 222 29.30 -4.67 0.53
N GLY A 223 29.73 -4.01 1.61
CA GLY A 223 31.14 -3.95 2.00
C GLY A 223 32.00 -3.01 1.16
N ALA A 224 31.41 -2.33 0.18
CA ALA A 224 32.08 -1.32 -0.62
C ALA A 224 32.43 -0.08 0.22
N PHE A 225 33.37 0.74 -0.27
CA PHE A 225 33.77 1.98 0.39
C PHE A 225 32.57 2.86 0.75
N GLY A 226 32.51 3.30 2.00
CA GLY A 226 31.45 4.17 2.52
C GLY A 226 30.17 3.47 2.96
N THR A 227 30.06 2.14 2.81
CA THR A 227 28.90 1.37 3.28
C THR A 227 29.00 1.02 4.77
N PRO A 228 27.86 0.80 5.46
CA PRO A 228 27.84 0.40 6.87
C PRO A 228 28.66 -0.87 7.15
N CYS A 229 29.29 -0.97 8.31
CA CYS A 229 29.95 -2.19 8.77
C CYS A 229 29.90 -2.31 10.29
N SER A 230 29.91 -3.54 10.82
CA SER A 230 30.11 -3.82 12.24
C SER A 230 31.56 -4.20 12.52
N THR A 231 32.17 -4.93 11.59
CA THR A 231 33.53 -5.46 11.67
C THR A 231 34.25 -5.32 10.33
N GLY A 232 35.58 -5.50 10.34
CA GLY A 232 36.35 -5.51 9.11
C GLY A 232 35.94 -6.62 8.13
N GLU A 233 35.33 -7.71 8.61
CA GLU A 233 34.85 -8.81 7.75
C GLU A 233 33.66 -8.40 6.88
N ASP A 234 32.92 -7.36 7.28
CA ASP A 234 31.81 -6.81 6.50
C ASP A 234 32.30 -5.95 5.33
N CYS A 235 33.61 -5.66 5.26
CA CYS A 235 34.21 -4.75 4.27
C CYS A 235 35.11 -5.49 3.28
N GLU A 236 34.99 -5.17 1.99
CA GLU A 236 35.90 -5.67 0.96
C GLU A 236 37.36 -5.30 1.25
N SER A 237 37.58 -4.15 1.91
CA SER A 237 38.90 -3.67 2.32
C SER A 237 39.47 -4.38 3.54
N GLY A 238 38.65 -5.12 4.30
CA GLY A 238 38.99 -5.65 5.61
C GLY A 238 39.02 -4.60 6.73
N VAL A 239 38.62 -3.35 6.47
CA VAL A 239 38.71 -2.24 7.42
C VAL A 239 37.35 -1.59 7.62
N CYS A 240 36.82 -1.73 8.83
CA CYS A 240 35.65 -1.01 9.30
C CYS A 240 36.08 0.14 10.21
N SER A 241 35.88 1.37 9.74
CA SER A 241 36.18 2.58 10.50
C SER A 241 35.00 2.95 11.41
N PRO A 242 35.12 2.83 12.74
CA PRO A 242 33.98 2.99 13.65
C PRO A 242 33.47 4.44 13.67
N LEU A 243 32.14 4.60 13.68
CA LEU A 243 31.46 5.86 13.92
C LEU A 243 31.22 6.02 15.43
N PRO A 244 31.86 6.98 16.10
CA PRO A 244 31.74 7.13 17.56
C PRO A 244 30.28 7.29 18.00
N GLY A 245 29.80 6.38 18.85
CA GLY A 245 28.46 6.44 19.44
C GLY A 245 27.36 5.68 18.70
N PHE A 246 27.65 5.04 17.56
CA PHE A 246 26.64 4.38 16.73
C PHE A 246 26.71 2.84 16.71
N GLY A 247 27.65 2.22 17.44
CA GLY A 247 27.80 0.75 17.48
C GLY A 247 28.27 0.09 16.17
N ALA A 248 28.42 0.87 15.11
CA ALA A 248 28.84 0.46 13.77
C ALA A 248 29.85 1.48 13.18
N GLY A 249 30.34 1.21 11.98
CA GLY A 249 31.29 2.02 11.24
C GLY A 249 30.98 2.09 9.75
N LEU A 250 31.93 2.61 8.99
CA LEU A 250 31.90 2.62 7.52
C LEU A 250 33.13 1.89 6.96
N CYS A 251 32.94 1.16 5.86
CA CYS A 251 34.04 0.53 5.15
C CYS A 251 34.97 1.58 4.52
N THR A 252 36.29 1.41 4.73
CA THR A 252 37.33 2.36 4.28
C THR A 252 38.50 1.68 3.60
#